data_AF-A0A5P1E7C6-F1
#
_entry.id   AF-A0A5P1E7C6-F1
#
_cell.length_a   1.000
_cell.length_b   1.000
_cell.length_c   1.000
_cell.angle_alpha   90.00
_cell.angle_beta   90.00
_cell.angle_gamma   90.00
#
_symmetry.space_group_name_H-M   'P 1'
#
loop_
_entity.id
_entity.type
_entity.pdbx_description
1 polymer ?
#
loop_
_entity_poly.entity_id
_entity_poly.type
_entity_poly.pdbx_seq_one_letter_code
_entity_poly.pdbx_strand_id
1 'polypeptide(L)'
;CYIKMGSHWLASDLLWKNYFLANVKLALFNDWLFFDEKVDNIMNIEPAMLLMVNSLPQYVDITHTLLEFLFLLVDNYDVHRKEMIVWGAATSFGILVRKGVIRSLEPLISCSLLSPLLRERLSTFVSTSNLISCSLLSPLLRERLSTFVSTSNLKSCYEGFI
;
A
#
# COMPACT_ATOMS: atom_id res chain seq x y z
N CYS A 1 42.48 -10.99 -11.20
CA CYS A 1 42.12 -10.10 -10.08
C CYS A 1 41.26 -8.89 -10.46
N TYR A 2 41.38 -8.29 -11.65
CA TYR A 2 40.57 -7.12 -12.05
C TYR A 2 39.07 -7.39 -12.27
N ILE A 3 38.66 -8.61 -12.63
CA ILE A 3 37.24 -8.96 -12.81
C ILE A 3 36.51 -9.12 -11.46
N LYS A 4 37.24 -9.42 -10.36
CA LYS A 4 36.64 -9.74 -9.05
C LYS A 4 36.41 -8.52 -8.14
N MET A 5 37.12 -7.41 -8.36
CA MET A 5 36.71 -6.13 -7.77
C MET A 5 35.39 -5.64 -8.39
N GLY A 6 35.08 -6.07 -9.63
CA GLY A 6 33.97 -5.54 -10.41
C GLY A 6 32.57 -5.83 -9.98
N SER A 7 32.35 -7.06 -9.56
CA SER A 7 31.08 -7.46 -8.99
C SER A 7 30.82 -6.78 -7.64
N HIS A 8 31.85 -6.51 -6.84
CA HIS A 8 31.69 -5.93 -5.51
C HIS A 8 31.25 -4.47 -5.55
N TRP A 9 31.86 -3.63 -6.41
CA TRP A 9 31.46 -2.23 -6.52
C TRP A 9 30.06 -2.09 -7.13
N LEU A 10 29.70 -2.91 -8.12
CA LEU A 10 28.37 -2.92 -8.73
C LEU A 10 27.30 -3.38 -7.73
N ALA A 11 27.61 -4.40 -6.92
CA ALA A 11 26.72 -4.86 -5.86
C ALA A 11 26.50 -3.77 -4.80
N SER A 12 27.56 -3.05 -4.41
CA SER A 12 27.42 -1.94 -3.47
C SER A 12 26.58 -0.79 -4.03
N ASP A 13 26.81 -0.37 -5.28
CA ASP A 13 26.03 0.70 -5.93
C ASP A 13 24.56 0.32 -6.09
N LEU A 14 24.27 -0.92 -6.50
CA LEU A 14 22.91 -1.44 -6.59
C LEU A 14 22.23 -1.50 -5.20
N LEU A 15 22.95 -1.92 -4.16
CA LEU A 15 22.43 -1.96 -2.80
C LEU A 15 22.06 -0.56 -2.29
N TRP A 16 22.94 0.43 -2.50
CA TRP A 16 22.68 1.83 -2.13
C TRP A 16 21.46 2.40 -2.86
N LYS A 17 21.33 2.13 -4.16
CA LYS A 17 20.16 2.55 -4.95
C LYS A 17 18.87 1.94 -4.42
N ASN A 18 18.87 0.65 -4.08
CA ASN A 18 17.69 -0.03 -3.54
C ASN A 18 17.33 0.50 -2.14
N TYR A 19 18.33 0.71 -1.29
CA TYR A 19 18.13 1.30 0.05
C TYR A 19 17.52 2.70 -0.05
N PHE A 20 18.10 3.56 -0.90
CA PHE A 20 17.59 4.91 -1.12
C PHE A 20 16.15 4.88 -1.66
N LEU A 21 15.87 4.04 -2.65
CA LEU A 21 14.55 3.91 -3.23
C LEU A 21 13.52 3.39 -2.21
N ALA A 22 13.89 2.45 -1.35
CA ALA A 22 13.02 1.98 -0.27
C ALA A 22 12.70 3.10 0.73
N ASN A 23 13.68 3.93 1.10
CA ASN A 23 13.45 5.08 1.98
C ASN A 23 12.56 6.15 1.33
N VAL A 24 12.72 6.39 0.03
CA VAL A 24 11.84 7.32 -0.71
C VAL A 24 10.40 6.80 -0.70
N LYS A 25 10.18 5.52 -0.98
CA LYS A 25 8.85 4.91 -0.93
C LYS A 25 8.27 4.93 0.48
N LEU A 26 9.09 4.68 1.50
CA LEU A 26 8.66 4.75 2.90
C LEU A 26 8.25 6.17 3.27
N ALA A 27 9.06 7.18 2.92
CA ALA A 27 8.72 8.59 3.15
C ALA A 27 7.41 8.98 2.45
N LEU A 28 7.19 8.47 1.24
CA LEU A 28 5.96 8.72 0.47
C LEU A 28 4.70 8.11 1.12
N PHE A 29 4.84 6.98 1.82
CA PHE A 29 3.72 6.27 2.45
C PHE A 29 3.65 6.44 3.97
N ASN A 30 4.58 7.16 4.60
CA ASN A 30 4.64 7.26 6.06
C ASN A 30 3.34 7.84 6.63
N ASP A 31 2.83 8.90 6.00
CA ASP A 31 1.59 9.57 6.41
C ASP A 31 0.33 8.74 6.10
N TRP A 32 0.42 7.73 5.22
CA TRP A 32 -0.70 6.83 4.92
C TRP A 32 -0.95 5.83 6.03
N LEU A 33 0.10 5.36 6.71
CA LEU A 33 0.00 4.24 7.66
C LEU A 33 -0.84 4.62 8.88
N PHE A 34 -0.82 5.87 9.32
CA PHE A 34 -1.57 6.29 10.51
C PHE A 34 -2.52 7.47 10.23
N PHE A 35 -2.90 7.65 8.97
CA PHE A 35 -3.73 8.76 8.54
C PHE A 35 -5.05 8.83 9.32
N ASP A 36 -5.32 9.97 9.94
CA ASP A 36 -6.59 10.33 10.54
C ASP A 36 -7.10 11.65 9.94
N GLU A 37 -8.22 11.59 9.22
CA GLU A 37 -8.86 12.72 8.54
C GLU A 37 -9.14 13.92 9.48
N LYS A 38 -9.27 13.69 10.79
CA LYS A 38 -9.55 14.77 11.75
C LYS A 38 -8.35 15.64 12.06
N VAL A 39 -7.14 15.11 11.93
CA VAL A 39 -5.90 15.77 12.37
C VAL A 39 -4.90 15.95 11.22
N ASP A 40 -4.88 15.03 10.26
CA ASP A 40 -3.90 15.01 9.19
C ASP A 40 -4.37 15.74 7.94
N ASN A 41 -3.40 16.30 7.21
CA ASN A 41 -3.66 17.01 5.98
C ASN A 41 -3.67 16.05 4.79
N ILE A 42 -4.71 16.13 3.96
CA ILE A 42 -4.81 15.34 2.72
C ILE A 42 -3.62 15.55 1.78
N MET A 43 -3.01 16.75 1.79
CA MET A 43 -1.83 17.04 0.96
C MET A 43 -0.61 16.18 1.32
N ASN A 44 -0.58 15.56 2.50
CA ASN A 44 0.51 14.66 2.89
C ASN A 44 0.41 13.31 2.18
N ILE A 45 -0.81 12.84 1.90
CA ILE A 45 -1.07 11.55 1.28
C ILE A 45 -1.34 11.64 -0.23
N GLU A 46 -1.80 12.80 -0.70
CA GLU A 46 -2.10 13.08 -2.12
C GLU A 46 -0.97 12.73 -3.09
N PRO A 47 0.31 13.12 -2.87
CA PRO A 47 1.36 12.94 -3.85
C PRO A 47 1.56 11.50 -4.28
N ALA A 48 1.46 10.55 -3.33
CA ALA A 48 1.59 9.12 -3.61
C ALA A 48 0.50 8.62 -4.55
N MET A 49 -0.74 9.03 -4.30
CA MET A 49 -1.90 8.63 -5.11
C MET A 49 -1.83 9.20 -6.52
N LEU A 50 -1.53 10.50 -6.64
CA LEU A 50 -1.41 11.13 -7.95
C LEU A 50 -0.26 10.54 -8.76
N LEU A 51 0.87 10.21 -8.11
CA LEU A 51 1.97 9.51 -8.79
C LEU A 51 1.53 8.15 -9.32
N MET A 52 0.81 7.36 -8.52
CA MET A 52 0.30 6.04 -8.93
C MET A 52 -0.69 6.11 -10.10
N VAL A 53 -1.65 7.04 -10.06
CA VAL A 53 -2.68 7.13 -11.10
C VAL A 53 -2.14 7.75 -12.39
N ASN A 54 -1.34 8.81 -12.30
CA ASN A 54 -0.79 9.48 -13.50
C ASN A 54 0.34 8.68 -14.18
N SER A 55 0.91 7.68 -13.49
CA SER A 55 1.86 6.75 -14.12
C SER A 55 1.17 5.74 -15.05
N LEU A 56 -0.15 5.56 -14.98
CA LEU A 56 -0.86 4.63 -15.85
C LEU A 56 -1.27 5.25 -17.20
N PRO A 57 -1.23 4.50 -18.30
CA PRO A 57 -0.65 3.15 -18.43
C PRO A 57 0.87 3.16 -18.72
N GLN A 58 1.45 4.32 -19.00
CA GLN A 58 2.78 4.44 -19.63
C GLN A 58 3.95 3.95 -18.76
N TYR A 59 3.84 4.10 -17.44
CA TYR A 59 4.86 3.76 -16.44
C TYR A 59 4.27 2.83 -15.36
N VAL A 60 3.58 1.77 -15.79
CA VAL A 60 2.89 0.83 -14.88
C VAL A 60 3.80 0.25 -13.81
N ASP A 61 5.10 0.07 -14.09
CA ASP A 61 6.08 -0.44 -13.13
C ASP A 61 6.19 0.44 -11.89
N ILE A 62 6.03 1.77 -12.03
CA ILE A 62 6.02 2.72 -10.91
C ILE A 62 4.81 2.43 -10.01
N THR A 63 3.61 2.38 -10.60
CA THR A 63 2.37 2.09 -9.88
C THR A 63 2.40 0.72 -9.21
N HIS A 64 2.88 -0.30 -9.92
CA HIS A 64 3.02 -1.66 -9.41
C HIS A 64 3.92 -1.69 -8.18
N THR A 65 5.12 -1.11 -8.31
CA THR A 65 6.12 -1.11 -7.23
C THR A 65 5.65 -0.33 -6.01
N LEU A 66 4.92 0.77 -6.21
CA LEU A 66 4.36 1.58 -5.12
C LEU A 66 3.25 0.83 -4.37
N LEU A 67 2.31 0.22 -5.09
CA LEU A 67 1.24 -0.58 -4.46
C LEU A 67 1.81 -1.79 -3.72
N GLU A 68 2.74 -2.51 -4.32
CA GLU A 68 3.43 -3.64 -3.70
C GLU A 68 4.15 -3.21 -2.41
N PHE A 69 4.85 -2.08 -2.44
CA PHE A 69 5.53 -1.55 -1.26
C PHE A 69 4.56 -1.10 -0.17
N LEU A 70 3.48 -0.38 -0.51
CA LEU A 70 2.44 0.00 0.46
C LEU A 70 1.86 -1.23 1.15
N PHE A 71 1.54 -2.27 0.38
CA PHE A 71 1.01 -3.52 0.91
C PHE A 71 2.00 -4.28 1.78
N LEU A 72 3.30 -4.26 1.44
CA LEU A 72 4.36 -4.76 2.31
C LEU A 72 4.40 -4.02 3.65
N LEU A 73 4.27 -2.68 3.64
CA LEU A 73 4.21 -1.88 4.86
C LEU A 73 2.98 -2.22 5.70
N VAL A 74 1.80 -2.35 5.07
CA VAL A 74 0.58 -2.68 5.80
C VAL A 74 0.70 -4.02 6.53
N ASP A 75 1.39 -4.99 5.93
CA ASP A 75 1.56 -6.30 6.55
C ASP A 75 2.63 -6.34 7.63
N ASN A 76 3.71 -5.56 7.49
CA ASN A 76 4.96 -5.80 8.21
C ASN A 76 5.56 -4.58 8.93
N TYR A 77 5.02 -3.36 8.76
CA TYR A 77 5.63 -2.16 9.35
C TYR A 77 5.61 -2.17 10.88
N ASP A 78 4.45 -2.45 11.48
CA ASP A 78 4.31 -2.61 12.93
C ASP A 78 3.18 -3.60 13.24
N VAL A 79 3.58 -4.81 13.65
CA VAL A 79 2.66 -5.91 13.93
C VAL A 79 1.72 -5.59 15.10
N HIS A 80 2.18 -4.81 16.09
CA HIS A 80 1.36 -4.44 17.26
C HIS A 80 0.27 -3.44 16.90
N ARG A 81 0.49 -2.63 15.86
CA ARG A 81 -0.44 -1.58 15.43
C ARG A 81 -1.07 -1.88 14.06
N LYS A 82 -1.05 -3.15 13.63
CA LYS A 82 -1.51 -3.59 12.31
C LYS A 82 -2.94 -3.14 11.98
N GLU A 83 -3.86 -3.21 12.93
CA GLU A 83 -5.25 -2.73 12.73
C GLU A 83 -5.30 -1.25 12.37
N MET A 84 -4.53 -0.42 13.09
CA MET A 84 -4.47 1.02 12.80
C MET A 84 -3.83 1.28 11.44
N ILE A 85 -2.85 0.48 11.04
CA ILE A 85 -2.19 0.61 9.74
C ILE A 85 -3.13 0.27 8.58
N VAL A 86 -3.85 -0.85 8.69
CA VAL A 86 -4.88 -1.22 7.72
C VAL A 86 -5.94 -0.13 7.64
N TRP A 87 -6.36 0.43 8.79
CA TRP A 87 -7.37 1.47 8.85
C TRP A 87 -6.88 2.80 8.23
N GLY A 88 -5.66 3.23 8.54
CA GLY A 88 -5.05 4.44 7.98
C GLY A 88 -4.93 4.34 6.45
N ALA A 89 -4.43 3.21 5.94
CA ALA A 89 -4.34 2.97 4.51
C ALA A 89 -5.72 2.93 3.83
N ALA A 90 -6.70 2.23 4.40
CA ALA A 90 -8.08 2.19 3.86
C ALA A 90 -8.74 3.56 3.84
N THR A 91 -8.60 4.31 4.93
CA THR A 91 -9.16 5.66 5.07
C THR A 91 -8.50 6.62 4.10
N SER A 92 -7.18 6.51 3.89
CA SER A 92 -6.43 7.29 2.88
C SER A 92 -7.00 7.10 1.48
N PHE A 93 -7.21 5.85 1.04
CA PHE A 93 -7.86 5.57 -0.25
C PHE A 93 -9.24 6.21 -0.36
N GLY A 94 -10.08 6.04 0.68
CA GLY A 94 -11.42 6.60 0.69
C GLY A 94 -11.45 8.12 0.64
N ILE A 95 -10.64 8.80 1.47
CA ILE A 95 -10.66 10.26 1.56
C ILE A 95 -10.17 10.93 0.27
N LEU A 96 -9.17 10.35 -0.40
CA LEU A 96 -8.63 10.85 -1.66
C LEU A 96 -9.68 10.85 -2.77
N VAL A 97 -10.57 9.86 -2.78
CA VAL A 97 -11.74 9.86 -3.67
C VAL A 97 -12.79 10.86 -3.19
N ARG A 98 -13.15 10.85 -1.90
CA ARG A 98 -14.19 11.75 -1.34
C ARG A 98 -13.89 13.23 -1.54
N LYS A 99 -12.63 13.63 -1.40
CA LYS A 99 -12.17 15.03 -1.57
C LYS A 99 -11.84 15.38 -3.03
N GLY A 100 -11.95 14.41 -3.94
CA GLY A 100 -11.77 14.65 -5.38
C GLY A 100 -10.32 14.77 -5.84
N VAL A 101 -9.34 14.32 -5.05
CA VAL A 101 -7.94 14.21 -5.50
C VAL A 101 -7.86 13.27 -6.69
N ILE A 102 -8.61 12.17 -6.64
CA ILE A 102 -8.89 11.32 -7.79
C ILE A 102 -10.40 11.11 -7.92
N ARG A 103 -10.87 10.85 -9.15
CA ARG A 103 -12.31 10.65 -9.41
C ARG A 103 -12.81 9.29 -8.91
N SER A 104 -12.00 8.25 -9.05
CA SER A 104 -12.30 6.89 -8.61
C SER A 104 -11.02 6.05 -8.60
N LEU A 105 -11.06 4.91 -7.91
CA LEU A 105 -9.98 3.91 -7.93
C LEU A 105 -10.04 2.97 -9.13
N GLU A 106 -11.05 3.13 -9.99
CA GLU A 106 -11.26 2.30 -11.17
C GLU A 106 -10.04 2.20 -12.09
N PRO A 107 -9.27 3.28 -12.35
CA PRO A 107 -8.07 3.18 -13.18
C PRO A 107 -7.02 2.21 -12.64
N LEU A 108 -6.97 2.01 -11.31
CA LEU A 108 -6.06 1.06 -10.67
C LEU A 108 -6.67 -0.36 -10.65
N ILE A 109 -7.96 -0.48 -10.31
CA ILE A 109 -8.64 -1.78 -10.18
C ILE A 109 -8.85 -2.47 -11.54
N SER A 110 -9.10 -1.70 -12.59
CA SER A 110 -9.37 -2.21 -13.95
C SER A 110 -8.12 -2.39 -14.81
N CYS A 111 -6.95 -1.90 -14.36
CA CYS A 111 -5.73 -1.92 -15.18
C CYS A 111 -5.23 -3.35 -15.40
N SER A 112 -5.38 -3.89 -16.60
CA SER A 112 -4.95 -5.25 -16.96
C SER A 112 -3.45 -5.49 -16.78
N LEU A 113 -2.64 -4.44 -16.88
CA LEU A 113 -1.17 -4.46 -16.74
C LEU A 113 -0.69 -4.59 -15.28
N LEU A 114 -1.54 -4.27 -14.30
CA LEU A 114 -1.22 -4.51 -12.89
C LEU A 114 -1.45 -5.98 -12.52
N SER A 115 -0.65 -6.49 -11.59
CA SER A 115 -0.80 -7.85 -11.07
C SER A 115 -2.22 -8.05 -10.51
N PRO A 116 -2.90 -9.16 -10.84
CA PRO A 116 -4.24 -9.47 -10.34
C PRO A 116 -4.33 -9.41 -8.81
N LEU A 117 -3.29 -9.86 -8.11
CA LEU A 117 -3.20 -9.84 -6.64
C LEU A 117 -3.29 -8.41 -6.10
N LEU A 118 -2.61 -7.45 -6.73
CA LEU A 118 -2.64 -6.04 -6.31
C LEU A 118 -4.04 -5.45 -6.50
N ARG A 119 -4.71 -5.77 -7.61
CA ARG A 119 -6.06 -5.26 -7.91
C ARG A 119 -7.12 -5.83 -6.97
N GLU A 120 -7.03 -7.12 -6.65
CA GLU A 120 -7.91 -7.78 -5.68
C GLU A 120 -7.72 -7.18 -4.29
N ARG A 121 -6.46 -7.01 -3.88
CA ARG A 121 -6.15 -6.41 -2.59
C ARG A 121 -6.64 -4.97 -2.51
N LEU A 122 -6.45 -4.18 -3.56
CA LEU A 122 -6.98 -2.81 -3.62
C LEU A 122 -8.51 -2.78 -3.48
N SER A 123 -9.23 -3.67 -4.19
CA SER A 123 -10.69 -3.80 -4.10
C SER A 123 -11.17 -4.08 -2.67
N THR A 124 -10.38 -4.84 -1.92
CA THR A 124 -10.64 -5.13 -0.50
C THR A 124 -10.52 -3.88 0.37
N PHE A 125 -9.52 -3.03 0.14
CA PHE A 125 -9.37 -1.74 0.81
C PHE A 125 -10.51 -0.78 0.48
N VAL A 126 -10.97 -0.73 -0.77
CA VAL A 126 -12.12 0.09 -1.18
C VAL A 126 -13.36 -0.32 -0.40
N SER A 127 -13.64 -1.62 -0.35
CA SER A 127 -14.79 -2.16 0.39
C SER A 127 -14.71 -1.80 1.88
N THR A 128 -13.51 -1.93 2.47
CA THR A 128 -13.26 -1.55 3.87
C THR A 128 -13.48 -0.06 4.11
N SER A 129 -13.00 0.81 3.22
CA SER A 129 -13.18 2.26 3.32
C SER A 129 -14.65 2.70 3.24
N ASN A 130 -15.44 2.04 2.39
CA ASN A 130 -16.87 2.28 2.28
C ASN A 130 -17.60 1.88 3.57
N LEU A 131 -17.24 0.74 4.17
CA LEU A 131 -17.77 0.32 5.48
C LEU A 131 -17.44 1.33 6.57
N ILE A 132 -16.21 1.85 6.60
CA ILE A 132 -15.77 2.88 7.56
C ILE A 132 -16.57 4.18 7.38
N SER A 133 -16.79 4.61 6.14
CA SER A 133 -17.59 5.82 5.86
C SER A 133 -19.05 5.69 6.29
N CYS A 134 -19.58 4.46 6.27
CA CYS A 134 -20.94 4.15 6.74
C CYS A 134 -21.04 4.04 8.26
N SER A 135 -19.94 3.75 8.98
CA SER A 135 -19.95 3.49 10.42
C SER A 135 -19.29 4.61 11.23
N LEU A 136 -19.97 5.74 11.37
CA LEU A 136 -19.82 6.52 12.60
C LEU A 136 -20.53 5.73 13.71
N LEU A 137 -19.74 5.17 14.65
CA LEU A 137 -20.11 4.44 15.88
C LEU A 137 -20.46 2.93 15.77
N SER A 138 -19.49 2.05 16.04
CA SER A 138 -19.61 1.06 17.14
C SER A 138 -18.32 0.26 17.38
N PRO A 139 -17.98 -0.08 18.64
CA PRO A 139 -16.87 -0.98 18.99
C PRO A 139 -16.97 -2.39 18.37
N LEU A 140 -18.16 -2.84 17.98
CA LEU A 140 -18.39 -4.16 17.39
C LEU A 140 -17.73 -4.38 16.02
N LEU A 141 -17.51 -3.32 15.24
CA LEU A 141 -16.84 -3.44 13.93
C LEU A 141 -15.34 -3.68 14.05
N ARG A 142 -14.72 -3.28 15.17
CA ARG A 142 -13.33 -3.63 15.49
C ARG A 142 -13.13 -5.15 15.54
N GLU A 143 -14.07 -5.88 16.15
CA GLU A 143 -14.04 -7.35 16.21
C GLU A 143 -14.30 -8.02 14.85
N ARG A 144 -15.17 -7.44 14.01
CA ARG A 144 -15.39 -8.00 12.66
C ARG A 144 -14.20 -7.79 11.74
N LEU A 145 -13.49 -6.67 11.87
CA LEU A 145 -12.30 -6.39 11.06
C LEU A 145 -11.09 -7.22 11.49
N SER A 146 -10.92 -7.50 12.80
CA SER A 146 -9.86 -8.40 13.26
C SER A 146 -10.03 -9.82 12.70
N THR A 147 -11.27 -10.33 12.59
CA THR A 147 -11.53 -11.60 11.88
C THR A 147 -11.24 -11.54 10.38
N PHE A 148 -11.51 -10.40 9.72
CA PHE A 148 -11.24 -10.23 8.29
C PHE A 148 -9.74 -10.19 7.98
N VAL A 149 -8.96 -9.47 8.80
CA VAL A 149 -7.49 -9.44 8.75
C VAL A 149 -6.90 -10.83 9.03
N SER A 150 -7.50 -11.62 9.91
CA SER A 150 -7.10 -13.03 10.10
C SER A 150 -7.42 -13.91 8.89
N THR A 151 -8.54 -13.68 8.19
CA THR A 151 -8.90 -14.49 7.00
C THR A 151 -8.06 -14.21 5.76
N SER A 152 -7.54 -12.99 5.58
CA SER A 152 -6.58 -12.71 4.49
C SER A 152 -5.17 -13.24 4.77
N ASN A 153 -4.88 -13.74 5.98
CA ASN A 153 -3.61 -14.34 6.37
C ASN A 153 -3.63 -15.89 6.39
N LEU A 154 -4.68 -16.53 5.86
CA LEU A 154 -4.77 -18.00 5.78
C LEU A 154 -5.13 -18.47 4.37
N LYS A 155 -4.16 -18.35 3.45
CA LYS A 155 -3.80 -19.32 2.38
C LYS A 155 -2.93 -18.65 1.30
N SER A 156 -1.63 -18.55 1.56
CA SER A 156 -0.62 -18.91 0.55
C SER A 156 0.76 -18.94 1.22
N CYS A 157 1.51 -20.01 0.96
CA CYS A 157 2.91 -20.25 1.33
C CYS A 157 3.21 -20.60 2.80
N TYR A 158 2.91 -21.84 3.20
CA TYR A 158 3.83 -22.73 3.93
C TYR A 158 3.24 -24.15 3.95
N GLU A 159 3.17 -24.81 2.79
CA GLU A 159 3.31 -26.27 2.67
C GLU A 159 3.75 -26.57 1.23
N GLY A 160 4.89 -27.27 1.08
CA GLY A 160 5.33 -27.80 -0.21
C GLY A 160 6.74 -27.42 -0.66
N PHE A 161 7.74 -27.45 0.23
CA PHE A 161 9.13 -27.80 -0.13
C PHE A 161 9.90 -28.19 1.14
N ILE A 162 9.68 -29.43 1.58
CA ILE A 162 10.67 -30.28 2.25
C ILE A 162 10.64 -31.61 1.52
#